data_AF-A0AAE1QQB0-F1
#
_entry.id   AF-A0AAE1QQB0-F1
#
_cell.length_a   1.000
_cell.length_b   1.000
_cell.length_c   1.000
_cell.angle_alpha   90.00
_cell.angle_beta   90.00
_cell.angle_gamma   90.00
#
_symmetry.space_group_name_H-M   'P 1'
#
loop_
_entity.id
_entity.type
_entity.pdbx_description
1 polymer ?
#
loop_
_entity_poly.entity_id
_entity_poly.type
_entity_poly.pdbx_seq_one_letter_code
_entity_poly.pdbx_strand_id
1 'polypeptide(L)'
;MANSMVPWLPDGTEEGDFLSIDLGSTNFRVMLSQFTPGQKPKSEVQHYKVPNNVRTGESSGIFNFMAESIIDFVEKNEEIKNKELPLDAIGKDAVKLLQDAIDRIPNSKVKVVAILNDVTATLASGHSLDKNCVIGFALGSGLNISYVERTSCLENWTKRPEGYETVEFIDINTEFCAIGDNGSLDFIKTQFDFELDSESLFPGAALTALGLATLIDRIDKESITIAASGSTIEKHPKLATQLIDFTRELVKDFE
;
A
#
# COMPACT_ATOMS: atom_id res chain seq x y z
N MET A 1 -11.13 8.73 -1.49
CA MET A 1 -9.79 9.34 -1.44
C MET A 1 -9.46 9.75 -0.02
N ALA A 2 -8.36 9.23 0.51
CA ALA A 2 -7.78 9.53 1.81
C ALA A 2 -6.32 10.00 1.62
N ASN A 3 -5.92 10.99 2.41
CA ASN A 3 -4.53 11.43 2.53
C ASN A 3 -3.74 10.37 3.33
N SER A 4 -2.69 9.79 2.73
CA SER A 4 -1.88 8.75 3.40
C SER A 4 -0.85 9.28 4.40
N MET A 5 -0.73 10.61 4.51
CA MET A 5 0.26 11.33 5.33
C MET A 5 1.72 11.13 4.88
N VAL A 6 1.95 10.72 3.63
CA VAL A 6 3.28 10.58 3.01
C VAL A 6 3.58 11.80 2.10
N PRO A 7 4.31 12.84 2.59
CA PRO A 7 4.56 14.07 1.85
C PRO A 7 5.70 13.97 0.84
N TRP A 8 6.52 12.92 0.92
CA TRP A 8 7.64 12.64 0.03
C TRP A 8 7.75 11.15 -0.21
N LEU A 9 8.08 10.77 -1.45
CA LEU A 9 8.44 9.41 -1.82
C LEU A 9 9.96 9.21 -1.68
N PRO A 10 10.46 7.96 -1.54
CA PRO A 10 11.87 7.69 -1.25
C PRO A 10 12.83 8.38 -2.21
N ASP A 11 13.81 9.14 -1.73
CA ASP A 11 14.76 9.90 -2.55
C ASP A 11 16.13 9.20 -2.69
N GLY A 12 16.46 8.26 -1.79
CA GLY A 12 17.74 7.57 -1.71
C GLY A 12 18.62 7.99 -0.53
N THR A 13 18.16 8.90 0.33
CA THR A 13 18.84 9.32 1.57
C THR A 13 18.49 8.48 2.79
N GLU A 14 17.66 7.44 2.63
CA GLU A 14 17.15 6.65 3.74
C GLU A 14 18.27 5.87 4.46
N GLU A 15 18.27 5.91 5.79
CA GLU A 15 19.24 5.21 6.64
C GLU A 15 18.61 4.59 7.88
N GLY A 16 19.13 3.44 8.32
CA GLY A 16 18.74 2.77 9.56
C GLY A 16 18.15 1.37 9.39
N ASP A 17 17.94 0.69 10.51
CA ASP A 17 17.24 -0.61 10.59
C ASP A 17 15.75 -0.36 10.87
N PHE A 18 14.86 -0.94 10.05
CA PHE A 18 13.40 -0.80 10.19
C PHE A 18 12.74 -2.18 10.22
N LEU A 19 11.73 -2.35 11.08
CA LEU A 19 10.87 -3.52 11.04
C LEU A 19 9.59 -3.18 10.27
N SER A 20 9.19 -4.05 9.36
CA SER A 20 7.96 -3.91 8.59
C SER A 20 7.13 -5.18 8.74
N ILE A 21 5.80 -5.02 8.76
CA ILE A 21 4.86 -6.13 8.76
C ILE A 21 3.85 -5.97 7.63
N ASP A 22 3.44 -7.09 7.07
CA ASP A 22 2.40 -7.17 6.04
C ASP A 22 1.40 -8.25 6.45
N LEU A 23 0.12 -7.85 6.57
CA LEU A 23 -0.98 -8.73 6.94
C LEU A 23 -1.94 -8.91 5.75
N GLY A 24 -1.69 -9.95 4.97
CA GLY A 24 -2.65 -10.46 4.01
C GLY A 24 -3.73 -11.33 4.65
N SER A 25 -4.79 -11.62 3.90
CA SER A 25 -5.96 -12.39 4.36
C SER A 25 -5.68 -13.83 4.81
N THR A 26 -4.49 -14.36 4.57
CA THR A 26 -4.06 -15.75 4.85
C THR A 26 -2.58 -15.88 5.25
N ASN A 27 -1.74 -14.91 4.87
CA ASN A 27 -0.31 -14.88 5.15
C ASN A 27 0.03 -13.60 5.91
N PHE A 28 0.88 -13.71 6.91
CA PHE A 28 1.50 -12.59 7.60
C PHE A 28 3.00 -12.63 7.35
N ARG A 29 3.63 -11.49 7.14
CA ARG A 29 5.07 -11.38 6.89
C ARG A 29 5.67 -10.39 7.87
N VAL A 30 6.82 -10.73 8.43
CA VAL A 30 7.68 -9.83 9.20
C VAL A 30 8.98 -9.67 8.43
N MET A 31 9.45 -8.44 8.27
CA MET A 31 10.65 -8.13 7.51
C MET A 31 11.51 -7.08 8.24
N LEU A 32 12.77 -7.41 8.50
CA LEU A 32 13.81 -6.40 8.71
C LEU A 32 14.19 -5.82 7.35
N SER A 33 14.29 -4.51 7.23
CA SER A 33 15.00 -3.85 6.13
C SER A 33 16.04 -2.87 6.67
N GLN A 34 17.26 -2.97 6.17
CA GLN A 34 18.40 -2.14 6.54
C GLN A 34 18.72 -1.19 5.39
N PHE A 35 18.59 0.10 5.64
CA PHE A 35 18.83 1.16 4.66
C PHE A 35 20.21 1.78 4.87
N THR A 36 20.84 2.17 3.77
CA THR A 36 22.13 2.87 3.74
C THR A 36 22.09 3.81 2.54
N PRO A 37 22.37 5.11 2.70
CA PRO A 37 22.14 6.09 1.64
C PRO A 37 22.83 5.73 0.32
N GLY A 38 22.08 5.83 -0.78
CA GLY A 38 22.53 5.46 -2.13
C GLY A 38 22.72 3.95 -2.39
N GLN A 39 22.36 3.06 -1.44
CA GLN A 39 22.43 1.61 -1.61
C GLN A 39 21.03 0.99 -1.66
N LYS A 40 20.90 -0.18 -2.30
CA LYS A 40 19.67 -0.98 -2.18
C LYS A 40 19.56 -1.54 -0.75
N PRO A 41 18.37 -1.54 -0.14
CA PRO A 41 18.20 -2.07 1.20
C PRO A 41 18.53 -3.56 1.23
N LYS A 42 19.08 -4.02 2.36
CA LYS A 42 19.18 -5.44 2.69
C LYS A 42 17.94 -5.83 3.47
N SER A 43 17.29 -6.93 3.11
CA SER A 43 16.05 -7.35 3.76
C SER A 43 16.04 -8.83 4.11
N GLU A 44 15.57 -9.15 5.31
CA GLU A 44 15.33 -10.50 5.80
C GLU A 44 13.83 -10.67 6.06
N VAL A 45 13.22 -11.75 5.58
CA VAL A 45 11.75 -11.92 5.59
C VAL A 45 11.34 -13.28 6.16
N GLN A 46 10.60 -13.28 7.27
CA GLN A 46 9.94 -14.49 7.78
C GLN A 46 8.45 -14.48 7.45
N HIS A 47 7.96 -15.64 6.99
CA HIS A 47 6.58 -15.85 6.58
C HIS A 47 5.83 -16.68 7.62
N TYR A 48 4.65 -16.21 8.01
CA TYR A 48 3.75 -16.82 8.98
C TYR A 48 2.40 -17.10 8.32
N LYS A 49 1.79 -18.24 8.63
CA LYS A 49 0.44 -18.59 8.13
C LYS A 49 -0.58 -18.21 9.19
N VAL A 50 -1.52 -17.31 8.86
CA VAL A 50 -2.54 -16.85 9.82
C VAL A 50 -3.53 -18.00 10.10
N PRO A 51 -3.69 -18.46 11.36
CA PRO A 51 -4.60 -19.56 11.68
C PRO A 51 -6.06 -19.21 11.41
N ASN A 52 -6.87 -20.17 10.94
CA ASN A 52 -8.28 -19.89 10.61
C ASN A 52 -9.09 -19.36 11.81
N ASN A 53 -8.83 -19.86 13.02
CA ASN A 53 -9.46 -19.38 14.25
C ASN A 53 -9.03 -17.95 14.66
N VAL A 54 -7.91 -17.45 14.12
CA VAL A 54 -7.50 -16.04 14.25
C VAL A 54 -8.19 -15.19 13.16
N ARG A 55 -8.24 -15.72 11.93
CA ARG A 55 -8.91 -15.06 10.77
C ARG A 55 -10.41 -14.85 10.96
N THR A 56 -11.09 -15.73 11.68
CA THR A 56 -12.55 -15.68 11.95
C THR A 56 -12.89 -15.53 13.43
N GLY A 57 -11.91 -15.12 14.25
CA GLY A 57 -12.07 -14.95 15.69
C GLY A 57 -12.39 -13.50 16.08
N GLU A 58 -12.27 -13.20 17.37
CA GLU A 58 -12.28 -11.82 17.85
C GLU A 58 -11.04 -11.05 17.38
N SER A 59 -11.18 -9.73 17.20
CA SER A 59 -10.09 -8.84 16.79
C SER A 59 -8.88 -8.86 17.76
N SER A 60 -9.11 -9.17 19.03
CA SER A 60 -8.06 -9.42 20.04
C SER A 60 -7.05 -10.50 19.59
N GLY A 61 -7.52 -11.53 18.88
CA GLY A 61 -6.69 -12.65 18.44
C GLY A 61 -5.67 -12.28 17.36
N ILE A 62 -6.03 -11.39 16.41
CA ILE A 62 -5.11 -11.02 15.32
C ILE A 62 -3.97 -10.11 15.81
N PHE A 63 -4.24 -9.18 16.73
CA PHE A 63 -3.18 -8.34 17.31
C PHE A 63 -2.19 -9.15 18.16
N ASN A 64 -2.67 -10.14 18.94
CA ASN A 64 -1.78 -11.05 19.67
C ASN A 64 -0.91 -11.88 18.70
N PHE A 65 -1.51 -12.47 17.66
CA PHE A 65 -0.78 -13.25 16.65
C PHE A 65 0.31 -12.43 15.93
N MET A 66 0.03 -11.16 15.62
CA MET A 66 1.04 -10.25 15.05
C MET A 66 2.19 -9.98 16.03
N ALA A 67 1.88 -9.67 17.31
CA ALA A 67 2.89 -9.40 18.33
C ALA A 67 3.77 -10.63 18.63
N GLU A 68 3.17 -11.82 18.76
CA GLU A 68 3.89 -13.10 18.91
C GLU A 68 4.82 -13.38 17.72
N SER A 69 4.34 -13.15 16.49
CA SER A 69 5.13 -13.33 15.26
C SER A 69 6.27 -12.32 15.15
N ILE A 70 6.06 -11.06 15.56
CA ILE A 70 7.12 -10.03 15.61
C ILE A 70 8.25 -10.45 16.57
N ILE A 71 7.91 -10.94 17.76
CA ILE A 71 8.92 -11.35 18.74
C ILE A 71 9.64 -12.63 18.33
N ASP A 72 8.93 -13.63 17.78
CA ASP A 72 9.54 -14.83 17.20
C ASP A 72 10.61 -14.51 16.13
N PHE A 73 10.40 -13.46 15.32
CA PHE A 73 11.39 -12.97 14.36
C PHE A 73 12.59 -12.29 15.06
N VAL A 74 12.34 -11.40 16.02
CA VAL A 74 13.39 -10.66 16.74
C VAL A 74 14.25 -11.59 17.61
N GLU A 75 13.68 -12.63 18.22
CA GLU A 75 14.44 -13.61 19.02
C GLU A 75 15.34 -14.53 18.18
N LYS A 76 15.07 -14.68 16.88
CA LYS A 76 15.91 -15.45 15.95
C LYS A 76 17.10 -14.65 15.43
N ASN A 77 16.94 -13.35 15.24
CA ASN A 77 17.93 -12.51 14.56
C ASN A 77 18.87 -11.81 15.55
N GLU A 78 20.06 -12.37 15.74
CA GLU A 78 21.00 -11.94 16.78
C GLU A 78 21.50 -10.50 16.60
N GLU A 79 21.56 -9.98 15.37
CA GLU A 79 21.92 -8.59 15.07
C GLU A 79 20.82 -7.57 15.45
N ILE A 80 19.59 -8.02 15.73
CA ILE A 80 18.47 -7.19 16.17
C ILE A 80 18.37 -7.18 17.71
N LYS A 81 18.77 -8.28 18.37
CA LYS A 81 18.65 -8.43 19.84
C LYS A 81 19.24 -7.21 20.56
N ASN A 82 18.40 -6.58 21.39
CA ASN A 82 18.65 -5.38 22.19
C ASN A 82 18.54 -4.00 21.47
N LYS A 83 18.35 -3.93 20.14
CA LYS A 83 18.00 -2.67 19.44
C LYS A 83 16.55 -2.24 19.74
N GLU A 84 16.24 -0.97 19.52
CA GLU A 84 14.87 -0.42 19.49
C GLU A 84 14.50 -0.14 18.03
N LEU A 85 13.36 -0.64 17.52
CA LEU A 85 12.99 -0.61 16.09
C LEU A 85 11.56 -0.03 15.80
N PRO A 86 11.34 0.67 14.66
CA PRO A 86 10.09 1.42 14.30
C PRO A 86 8.97 0.72 13.44
N LEU A 87 7.64 0.99 13.71
CA LEU A 87 6.33 0.69 12.97
C LEU A 87 4.96 1.25 13.62
N ASP A 88 4.16 2.19 13.03
CA ASP A 88 2.91 2.94 13.54
C ASP A 88 1.52 2.60 12.91
N ALA A 89 0.63 3.39 12.23
CA ALA A 89 0.37 4.84 11.87
C ALA A 89 -0.86 5.47 12.58
N ILE A 90 -0.70 6.73 13.01
CA ILE A 90 -1.67 7.58 13.72
C ILE A 90 -3.12 7.55 13.21
N GLY A 91 -4.07 7.22 14.09
CA GLY A 91 -5.47 7.61 13.94
C GLY A 91 -6.35 7.27 15.14
N LYS A 92 -6.71 5.98 15.24
CA LYS A 92 -7.30 5.33 16.42
C LYS A 92 -7.52 3.84 16.17
N ASP A 93 -6.72 2.94 16.72
CA ASP A 93 -5.26 2.97 16.59
C ASP A 93 -4.84 1.50 16.48
N ALA A 94 -4.71 1.00 15.24
CA ALA A 94 -4.19 -0.35 15.00
C ALA A 94 -2.76 -0.45 15.58
N VAL A 95 -1.97 0.60 15.37
CA VAL A 95 -0.96 1.19 16.26
C VAL A 95 -1.01 0.69 17.69
N LYS A 96 -1.96 1.21 18.49
CA LYS A 96 -2.01 1.00 19.92
C LYS A 96 -2.51 -0.40 20.24
N LEU A 97 -3.40 -0.99 19.45
CA LEU A 97 -3.78 -2.38 19.67
C LEU A 97 -2.62 -3.36 19.43
N LEU A 98 -1.69 -3.01 18.53
CA LEU A 98 -0.44 -3.72 18.30
C LEU A 98 0.62 -3.39 19.37
N GLN A 99 0.82 -2.11 19.72
CA GLN A 99 1.75 -1.68 20.78
C GLN A 99 1.32 -2.22 22.15
N ASP A 100 0.06 -2.09 22.55
CA ASP A 100 -0.51 -2.69 23.76
C ASP A 100 -0.40 -4.24 23.76
N ALA A 101 -0.20 -4.88 22.60
CA ALA A 101 0.07 -6.32 22.48
C ALA A 101 1.57 -6.65 22.56
N ILE A 102 2.43 -5.83 21.96
CA ILE A 102 3.89 -5.91 22.02
C ILE A 102 4.41 -5.62 23.43
N ASP A 103 3.86 -4.60 24.10
CA ASP A 103 4.23 -4.15 25.45
C ASP A 103 3.87 -5.18 26.54
N ARG A 104 2.95 -6.12 26.24
CA ARG A 104 2.65 -7.27 27.11
C ARG A 104 3.77 -8.32 27.08
N ILE A 105 4.72 -8.27 26.14
CA ILE A 105 5.76 -9.28 25.97
C ILE A 105 7.05 -8.83 26.68
N PRO A 106 7.56 -9.59 27.67
CA PRO A 106 8.72 -9.17 28.46
C PRO A 106 9.97 -8.88 27.63
N ASN A 107 10.64 -7.77 27.94
CA ASN A 107 11.87 -7.28 27.28
C ASN A 107 11.73 -6.85 25.81
N SER A 108 10.51 -6.70 25.29
CA SER A 108 10.28 -6.10 23.97
C SER A 108 10.83 -4.67 23.88
N LYS A 109 11.26 -4.28 22.67
CA LYS A 109 11.71 -2.93 22.28
C LYS A 109 11.22 -2.50 20.90
N VAL A 110 10.10 -3.05 20.42
CA VAL A 110 9.51 -2.67 19.13
C VAL A 110 8.52 -1.52 19.36
N LYS A 111 8.61 -0.46 18.54
CA LYS A 111 7.90 0.81 18.74
C LYS A 111 7.14 1.28 17.51
N VAL A 112 6.04 1.98 17.76
CA VAL A 112 5.29 2.91 16.90
C VAL A 112 6.07 4.09 16.23
N VAL A 113 6.34 3.96 14.91
CA VAL A 113 6.47 5.02 13.85
C VAL A 113 6.35 4.39 12.41
N ALA A 114 5.38 4.83 11.57
CA ALA A 114 4.85 4.34 10.25
C ALA A 114 3.97 3.02 10.09
N ILE A 115 2.68 3.12 9.67
CA ILE A 115 1.84 2.14 8.88
C ILE A 115 1.62 2.77 7.50
N LEU A 116 1.44 1.94 6.46
CA LEU A 116 1.04 2.36 5.13
C LEU A 116 -0.11 1.49 4.60
N ASN A 117 -0.87 2.01 3.62
CA ASN A 117 -1.69 1.15 2.77
C ASN A 117 -0.79 0.45 1.70
N ASP A 118 -1.24 -0.69 1.18
CA ASP A 118 -0.50 -1.52 0.22
C ASP A 118 -0.20 -0.82 -1.11
N VAL A 119 -1.09 0.05 -1.62
CA VAL A 119 -0.80 0.83 -2.84
C VAL A 119 0.12 2.01 -2.59
N THR A 120 0.02 2.68 -1.43
CA THR A 120 1.02 3.67 -0.99
C THR A 120 2.42 3.05 -0.88
N ALA A 121 2.53 1.86 -0.29
CA ALA A 121 3.79 1.11 -0.22
C ALA A 121 4.28 0.64 -1.61
N THR A 122 3.37 0.25 -2.50
CA THR A 122 3.67 -0.10 -3.90
C THR A 122 4.23 1.12 -4.66
N LEU A 123 3.62 2.30 -4.51
CA LEU A 123 4.10 3.56 -5.07
C LEU A 123 5.49 3.94 -4.55
N ALA A 124 5.69 3.94 -3.23
CA ALA A 124 6.98 4.27 -2.62
C ALA A 124 8.10 3.30 -3.08
N SER A 125 7.79 2.00 -3.16
CA SER A 125 8.70 0.99 -3.71
C SER A 125 9.05 1.27 -5.17
N GLY A 126 8.07 1.55 -6.03
CA GLY A 126 8.31 1.93 -7.42
C GLY A 126 9.15 3.20 -7.56
N HIS A 127 8.89 4.22 -6.73
CA HIS A 127 9.64 5.48 -6.74
C HIS A 127 11.07 5.36 -6.20
N SER A 128 11.36 4.33 -5.38
CA SER A 128 12.75 3.98 -5.04
C SER A 128 13.55 3.49 -6.26
N LEU A 129 12.87 2.94 -7.28
CA LEU A 129 13.47 2.40 -8.51
C LEU A 129 13.45 3.39 -9.69
N ASP A 130 12.40 4.20 -9.80
CA ASP A 130 12.22 5.21 -10.87
C ASP A 130 11.50 6.44 -10.34
N LYS A 131 12.15 7.61 -10.40
CA LYS A 131 11.59 8.90 -9.91
C LYS A 131 10.42 9.43 -10.75
N ASN A 132 10.15 8.84 -11.91
CA ASN A 132 8.92 9.09 -12.67
C ASN A 132 7.71 8.31 -12.13
N CYS A 133 7.90 7.39 -11.18
CA CYS A 133 6.81 6.64 -10.57
C CYS A 133 5.94 7.55 -9.68
N VAL A 134 4.70 7.79 -10.09
CA VAL A 134 3.75 8.69 -9.39
C VAL A 134 2.34 8.12 -9.21
N ILE A 135 2.11 6.89 -9.69
CA ILE A 135 0.91 6.09 -9.41
C ILE A 135 1.37 4.72 -8.88
N GLY A 136 0.73 4.22 -7.83
CA GLY A 136 0.82 2.82 -7.40
C GLY A 136 -0.56 2.16 -7.44
N PHE A 137 -0.66 0.94 -7.94
CA PHE A 137 -1.92 0.19 -7.90
C PHE A 137 -1.71 -1.27 -7.51
N ALA A 138 -2.74 -1.84 -6.90
CA ALA A 138 -2.80 -3.24 -6.51
C ALA A 138 -4.02 -3.88 -7.18
N LEU A 139 -3.80 -5.02 -7.83
CA LEU A 139 -4.87 -5.85 -8.40
C LEU A 139 -4.65 -7.30 -7.98
N GLY A 140 -5.37 -7.69 -6.91
CA GLY A 140 -5.20 -8.93 -6.18
C GLY A 140 -6.53 -9.49 -5.73
N SER A 141 -6.76 -9.58 -4.42
CA SER A 141 -8.07 -9.90 -3.84
C SER A 141 -8.99 -8.67 -3.74
N GLY A 142 -8.92 -7.78 -4.73
CA GLY A 142 -9.47 -6.43 -4.74
C GLY A 142 -8.66 -5.52 -5.67
N LEU A 143 -9.11 -4.28 -5.83
CA LEU A 143 -8.49 -3.24 -6.64
C LEU A 143 -8.33 -1.96 -5.81
N ASN A 144 -7.12 -1.38 -5.75
CA ASN A 144 -6.94 -0.02 -5.27
C ASN A 144 -5.87 0.71 -6.07
N ILE A 145 -5.86 2.05 -5.99
CA ILE A 145 -4.91 2.95 -6.66
C ILE A 145 -4.54 4.08 -5.70
N SER A 146 -3.27 4.46 -5.62
CA SER A 146 -2.81 5.71 -5.02
C SER A 146 -1.96 6.50 -5.99
N TYR A 147 -1.90 7.82 -5.80
CA TYR A 147 -1.15 8.72 -6.69
C TYR A 147 -0.64 9.95 -5.95
N VAL A 148 0.41 10.56 -6.49
CA VAL A 148 0.94 11.84 -5.99
C VAL A 148 0.08 13.00 -6.50
N GLU A 149 -0.51 13.77 -5.59
CA GLU A 149 -1.32 14.94 -5.86
C GLU A 149 -0.67 16.21 -5.31
N ARG A 150 -0.89 17.36 -5.96
CA ARG A 150 -0.49 18.68 -5.47
C ARG A 150 -1.44 19.12 -4.34
N THR A 151 -0.91 19.53 -3.20
CA THR A 151 -1.76 19.93 -2.05
C THR A 151 -2.64 21.14 -2.34
N SER A 152 -2.25 21.99 -3.30
CA SER A 152 -3.07 23.08 -3.84
C SER A 152 -4.38 22.64 -4.52
N CYS A 153 -4.48 21.37 -4.91
CA CYS A 153 -5.65 20.78 -5.57
C CYS A 153 -6.61 20.08 -4.57
N LEU A 154 -6.28 20.08 -3.27
CA LEU A 154 -7.03 19.37 -2.23
C LEU A 154 -7.93 20.32 -1.42
N GLU A 155 -9.22 20.38 -1.77
CA GLU A 155 -10.22 21.26 -1.13
C GLU A 155 -10.29 21.17 0.41
N ASN A 156 -9.94 20.01 0.98
CA ASN A 156 -10.04 19.71 2.40
C ASN A 156 -8.67 19.51 3.08
N TRP A 157 -7.60 20.11 2.55
CA TRP A 157 -6.24 20.06 3.10
C TRP A 157 -6.13 20.79 4.47
N THR A 158 -6.56 20.09 5.51
CA THR A 158 -6.73 20.62 6.88
C THR A 158 -5.77 20.02 7.90
N LYS A 159 -5.24 18.82 7.64
CA LYS A 159 -4.22 18.15 8.46
C LYS A 159 -3.01 17.79 7.61
N ARG A 160 -1.90 18.50 7.83
CA ARG A 160 -0.57 18.19 7.29
C ARG A 160 0.16 17.15 8.18
N PRO A 161 1.13 16.40 7.66
CA PRO A 161 2.06 15.60 8.45
C PRO A 161 2.80 16.43 9.52
N GLU A 162 3.15 15.81 10.64
CA GLU A 162 3.86 16.48 11.74
C GLU A 162 5.32 16.80 11.36
N GLY A 163 5.84 17.93 11.85
CA GLY A 163 7.18 18.43 11.50
C GLY A 163 7.28 19.24 10.20
N TYR A 164 6.27 19.19 9.31
CA TYR A 164 6.29 19.92 8.05
C TYR A 164 5.61 21.30 8.16
N GLU A 165 6.30 22.37 7.76
CA GLU A 165 5.69 23.70 7.61
C GLU A 165 4.85 23.78 6.33
N THR A 166 5.42 23.33 5.21
CA THR A 166 4.77 23.26 3.90
C THR A 166 4.95 21.86 3.30
N VAL A 167 3.99 21.46 2.47
CA VAL A 167 3.98 20.21 1.72
C VAL A 167 3.41 20.55 0.35
N GLU A 168 4.18 20.40 -0.71
CA GLU A 168 3.73 20.71 -2.09
C GLU A 168 2.97 19.53 -2.70
N PHE A 169 3.44 18.31 -2.45
CA PHE A 169 2.90 17.05 -2.97
C PHE A 169 2.57 16.09 -1.83
N ILE A 170 1.59 15.22 -2.03
CA ILE A 170 1.28 14.12 -1.09
C ILE A 170 0.69 12.92 -1.85
N ASP A 171 0.98 11.71 -1.38
CA ASP A 171 0.26 10.52 -1.83
C ASP A 171 -1.20 10.50 -1.32
N ILE A 172 -2.11 10.22 -2.25
CA ILE A 172 -3.54 10.08 -2.05
C ILE A 172 -3.94 8.66 -2.39
N ASN A 173 -4.24 7.86 -1.35
CA ASN A 173 -4.93 6.59 -1.51
C ASN A 173 -6.37 6.88 -1.99
N THR A 174 -6.77 6.36 -3.14
CA THR A 174 -8.09 6.71 -3.70
C THR A 174 -9.25 5.94 -3.06
N GLU A 175 -8.99 4.73 -2.55
CA GLU A 175 -9.99 3.67 -2.25
C GLU A 175 -10.83 3.32 -3.50
N PHE A 176 -10.14 3.02 -4.61
CA PHE A 176 -10.73 2.93 -5.95
C PHE A 176 -11.78 1.82 -6.09
N CYS A 177 -11.71 0.75 -5.29
CA CYS A 177 -12.67 -0.36 -5.31
C CYS A 177 -14.13 0.08 -5.15
N ALA A 178 -14.40 1.16 -4.41
CA ALA A 178 -15.76 1.64 -4.15
C ALA A 178 -16.34 2.52 -5.26
N ILE A 179 -15.67 2.65 -6.41
CA ILE A 179 -16.12 3.51 -7.51
C ILE A 179 -17.37 2.92 -8.19
N GLY A 180 -18.47 3.67 -8.14
CA GLY A 180 -19.75 3.23 -8.70
C GLY A 180 -20.63 2.38 -7.77
N ASP A 181 -20.24 2.12 -6.52
CA ASP A 181 -21.05 1.40 -5.51
C ASP A 181 -22.44 2.02 -5.27
N ASN A 182 -22.57 3.32 -5.54
CA ASN A 182 -23.82 4.09 -5.48
C ASN A 182 -24.64 4.04 -6.80
N GLY A 183 -24.30 3.13 -7.71
CA GLY A 183 -24.90 2.99 -9.05
C GLY A 183 -24.44 4.02 -10.08
N SER A 184 -23.55 4.96 -9.72
CA SER A 184 -23.15 6.06 -10.63
C SER A 184 -22.40 5.62 -11.88
N LEU A 185 -21.88 4.40 -11.94
CA LEU A 185 -21.23 3.80 -13.11
C LEU A 185 -22.04 2.69 -13.78
N ASP A 186 -23.29 2.43 -13.37
CA ASP A 186 -24.10 1.36 -13.97
C ASP A 186 -24.43 1.61 -15.45
N PHE A 187 -24.25 2.84 -15.95
CA PHE A 187 -24.41 3.19 -17.36
C PHE A 187 -23.22 2.79 -18.26
N ILE A 188 -22.05 2.46 -17.69
CA ILE A 188 -20.90 1.91 -18.43
C ILE A 188 -20.75 0.40 -18.28
N LYS A 189 -21.43 -0.22 -17.30
CA LYS A 189 -21.45 -1.68 -17.14
C LYS A 189 -22.28 -2.32 -18.25
N THR A 190 -21.69 -3.24 -19.00
CA THR A 190 -22.40 -4.08 -19.95
C THR A 190 -23.02 -5.30 -19.25
N GLN A 191 -23.87 -6.06 -19.94
CA GLN A 191 -24.36 -7.33 -19.39
C GLN A 191 -23.23 -8.32 -19.07
N PHE A 192 -22.10 -8.27 -19.79
CA PHE A 192 -20.93 -9.09 -19.47
C PHE A 192 -20.26 -8.65 -18.16
N ASP A 193 -20.26 -7.35 -17.85
CA ASP A 193 -19.78 -6.86 -16.56
C ASP A 193 -20.73 -7.31 -15.44
N PHE A 194 -22.05 -7.16 -15.59
CA PHE A 194 -23.01 -7.69 -14.60
C PHE A 194 -22.91 -9.22 -14.40
N GLU A 195 -22.61 -9.99 -15.46
CA GLU A 195 -22.40 -11.44 -15.37
C GLU A 195 -21.05 -11.77 -14.70
N LEU A 196 -19.95 -11.07 -15.03
CA LEU A 196 -18.67 -11.20 -14.32
C LEU A 196 -18.75 -10.75 -12.86
N ASP A 197 -19.50 -9.70 -12.54
CA ASP A 197 -19.72 -9.21 -11.18
C ASP A 197 -20.54 -10.22 -10.35
N SER A 198 -21.35 -11.06 -11.00
CA SER A 198 -22.19 -12.07 -10.35
C SER A 198 -21.48 -13.40 -10.05
N GLU A 199 -20.47 -13.80 -10.85
CA GLU A 199 -19.72 -15.06 -10.66
C GLU A 199 -18.23 -14.90 -10.32
N SER A 200 -17.61 -13.75 -10.59
CA SER A 200 -16.21 -13.50 -10.27
C SER A 200 -16.02 -12.84 -8.91
N LEU A 201 -14.80 -12.94 -8.38
CA LEU A 201 -14.38 -12.15 -7.22
C LEU A 201 -13.88 -10.75 -7.62
N PHE A 202 -13.62 -10.49 -8.91
CA PHE A 202 -12.87 -9.31 -9.39
C PHE A 202 -13.48 -8.66 -10.64
N PRO A 203 -14.58 -7.91 -10.48
CA PRO A 203 -14.77 -6.68 -11.26
C PRO A 203 -13.47 -5.86 -11.19
N GLY A 204 -12.95 -5.37 -12.31
CA GLY A 204 -11.63 -4.76 -12.28
C GLY A 204 -11.13 -4.15 -13.59
N ALA A 205 -10.60 -4.98 -14.49
CA ALA A 205 -9.64 -4.53 -15.51
C ALA A 205 -10.02 -3.27 -16.31
N ALA A 206 -11.28 -3.16 -16.76
CA ALA A 206 -11.78 -1.97 -17.48
C ALA A 206 -11.90 -0.73 -16.57
N LEU A 207 -12.40 -0.89 -15.34
CA LEU A 207 -12.45 0.17 -14.34
C LEU A 207 -11.04 0.59 -13.89
N THR A 208 -10.10 -0.36 -13.77
CA THR A 208 -8.68 -0.06 -13.51
C THR A 208 -8.10 0.78 -14.64
N ALA A 209 -8.31 0.41 -15.90
CA ALA A 209 -7.82 1.19 -17.06
C ALA A 209 -8.41 2.61 -17.08
N LEU A 210 -9.71 2.74 -16.81
CA LEU A 210 -10.39 4.04 -16.72
C LEU A 210 -9.85 4.90 -15.56
N GLY A 211 -9.62 4.29 -14.39
CA GLY A 211 -9.03 4.95 -13.23
C GLY A 211 -7.59 5.42 -13.47
N LEU A 212 -6.77 4.55 -14.06
CA LEU A 212 -5.39 4.90 -14.44
C LEU A 212 -5.37 6.01 -15.51
N ALA A 213 -6.21 5.93 -16.54
CA ALA A 213 -6.32 7.00 -17.55
C ALA A 213 -6.74 8.33 -16.93
N THR A 214 -7.80 8.35 -16.12
CA THR A 214 -8.28 9.55 -15.41
C THR A 214 -7.20 10.18 -14.51
N LEU A 215 -6.31 9.37 -13.94
CA LEU A 215 -5.18 9.86 -13.15
C LEU A 215 -3.99 10.31 -14.02
N ILE A 216 -3.73 9.67 -15.15
CA ILE A 216 -2.73 10.12 -16.14
C ILE A 216 -3.11 11.51 -16.68
N ASP A 217 -4.35 11.68 -17.13
CA ASP A 217 -4.87 12.95 -17.67
C ASP A 217 -4.85 14.10 -16.62
N ARG A 218 -4.86 13.74 -15.33
CA ARG A 218 -4.74 14.68 -14.20
C ARG A 218 -3.29 15.00 -13.84
N ILE A 219 -2.35 14.09 -14.10
CA ILE A 219 -0.94 14.23 -13.77
C ILE A 219 -0.22 14.88 -14.96
N ASP A 220 -0.12 16.21 -14.90
CA ASP A 220 0.63 17.08 -15.82
C ASP A 220 2.14 16.72 -15.88
N LYS A 221 2.47 15.69 -16.67
CA LYS A 221 3.80 15.17 -16.96
C LYS A 221 3.84 14.50 -18.34
N GLU A 222 4.89 14.79 -19.12
CA GLU A 222 5.20 14.15 -20.42
C GLU A 222 5.38 12.62 -20.33
N SER A 223 5.87 12.12 -19.19
CA SER A 223 5.96 10.68 -18.93
C SER A 223 5.82 10.36 -17.44
N ILE A 224 5.20 9.21 -17.14
CA ILE A 224 5.07 8.67 -15.79
C ILE A 224 5.38 7.16 -15.79
N THR A 225 5.77 6.67 -14.62
CA THR A 225 5.83 5.24 -14.32
C THR A 225 4.71 4.87 -13.34
N ILE A 226 4.22 3.65 -13.45
CA ILE A 226 3.12 3.11 -12.63
C ILE A 226 3.63 1.86 -11.93
N ALA A 227 3.65 1.87 -10.60
CA ALA A 227 3.99 0.71 -9.80
C ALA A 227 2.78 -0.24 -9.69
N ALA A 228 3.02 -1.53 -9.86
CA ALA A 228 1.99 -2.56 -9.94
C ALA A 228 2.27 -3.69 -8.93
N SER A 229 1.27 -4.09 -8.15
CA SER A 229 1.37 -5.22 -7.23
C SER A 229 0.08 -6.06 -7.19
N GLY A 230 0.14 -7.21 -6.53
CA GLY A 230 -1.03 -8.07 -6.31
C GLY A 230 -1.07 -9.27 -7.23
N SER A 231 -1.55 -10.39 -6.67
CA SER A 231 -1.31 -11.71 -7.26
C SER A 231 -2.09 -12.01 -8.53
N THR A 232 -3.03 -11.15 -8.94
CA THR A 232 -3.76 -11.29 -10.20
C THR A 232 -2.91 -10.76 -11.36
N ILE A 233 -2.14 -9.69 -11.13
CA ILE A 233 -1.12 -9.20 -12.09
C ILE A 233 -0.01 -10.23 -12.25
N GLU A 234 0.53 -10.75 -11.13
CA GLU A 234 1.64 -11.71 -11.10
C GLU A 234 1.33 -13.02 -11.85
N LYS A 235 0.08 -13.48 -11.82
CA LYS A 235 -0.31 -14.82 -12.31
C LYS A 235 -1.01 -14.81 -13.66
N HIS A 236 -1.67 -13.72 -14.07
CA HIS A 236 -2.39 -13.69 -15.33
C HIS A 236 -1.48 -13.26 -16.50
N PRO A 237 -1.12 -14.15 -17.44
CA PRO A 237 0.00 -13.98 -18.36
C PRO A 237 -0.16 -12.89 -19.42
N LYS A 238 -1.28 -12.15 -19.40
CA LYS A 238 -1.58 -11.03 -20.30
C LYS A 238 -2.15 -9.79 -19.60
N LEU A 239 -2.45 -9.85 -18.29
CA LEU A 239 -3.25 -8.79 -17.64
C LEU A 239 -2.51 -7.45 -17.63
N ALA A 240 -1.22 -7.44 -17.27
CA ALA A 240 -0.41 -6.24 -17.29
C ALA A 240 -0.36 -5.59 -18.69
N THR A 241 -0.16 -6.39 -19.74
CA THR A 241 -0.13 -5.92 -21.13
C THR A 241 -1.49 -5.35 -21.56
N GLN A 242 -2.57 -6.11 -21.35
CA GLN A 242 -3.92 -5.67 -21.72
C GLN A 242 -4.35 -4.41 -20.97
N LEU A 243 -3.96 -4.27 -19.69
CA LEU A 243 -4.22 -3.07 -18.89
C LEU A 243 -3.45 -1.86 -19.41
N ILE A 244 -2.17 -2.01 -19.77
CA ILE A 244 -1.34 -0.96 -20.37
C ILE A 244 -1.94 -0.52 -21.72
N ASP A 245 -2.34 -1.47 -22.57
CA ASP A 245 -2.87 -1.18 -23.90
C ASP A 245 -4.25 -0.50 -23.81
N PHE A 246 -5.16 -0.99 -22.94
CA PHE A 246 -6.44 -0.29 -22.68
C PHE A 246 -6.23 1.11 -22.10
N THR A 247 -5.29 1.30 -21.17
CA THR A 247 -5.01 2.62 -20.58
C THR A 247 -4.52 3.60 -21.66
N ARG A 248 -3.65 3.15 -22.57
CA ARG A 248 -3.20 3.93 -23.74
C ARG A 248 -4.33 4.21 -24.75
N GLU A 249 -5.29 3.31 -24.90
CA GLU A 249 -6.46 3.54 -25.74
C GLU A 249 -7.46 4.53 -25.11
N LEU A 250 -7.40 4.78 -23.81
CA LEU A 250 -8.23 5.76 -23.12
C LEU A 250 -7.55 7.13 -23.02
N VAL A 251 -6.24 7.17 -22.78
CA VAL A 251 -5.40 8.38 -22.80
C VAL A 251 -5.17 8.82 -24.26
N LYS A 252 -6.20 9.42 -24.86
CA LYS A 252 -6.20 9.97 -26.21
C LYS A 252 -6.35 11.49 -26.21
N ASP A 253 -5.25 12.20 -25.94
CA ASP A 253 -5.03 13.60 -26.36
C ASP A 253 -3.53 14.01 -26.23
N PHE A 254 -2.60 13.09 -26.52
CA PHE A 254 -1.16 13.37 -26.63
C PHE A 254 -0.67 13.16 -28.08
N GLU A 255 -0.68 14.23 -28.88
CA GLU A 255 0.11 14.40 -30.13
C GLU A 255 1.36 15.26 -29.87
#